data_AF-M6JM36-F1
#
_entry.id   AF-M6JM36-F1
#
_cell.length_a   1.000
_cell.length_b   1.000
_cell.length_c   1.000
_cell.angle_alpha   90.00
_cell.angle_beta   90.00
_cell.angle_gamma   90.00
#
_symmetry.space_group_name_H-M   'P 1'
#
loop_
_entity.id
_entity.type
_entity.pdbx_description
1 polymer ?
#
loop_
_entity_poly.entity_id
_entity_poly.type
_entity_poly.pdbx_seq_one_letter_code
_entity_poly.pdbx_strand_id
1 'polypeptide(L)'
;MKSYENKKNKIRFFVYVSIYFFFFGCVQKKPQQAAFWKEYLSHQKNIFREYPNGGIRNALFGNLTSEDVHLLQKKDDTLSIDFYLQKKDQGFRNVFTTEKIPKNVPYQIHVEYLPTFFKDQKTFQIKRKTISILPAYSYFDFFHHLDRLQNFLRSESNHSSGLASVSNTHRYLCYVCRCDSGRKENSSWLLYELNESTKTAYPRFYKRFDKLLNQISYRITIFKPGEFLDGIELYNEGTKTFLKIPDTPEGYWNKPETLHVRVSLLIRVYGLEIDIKDLGYKFRFYSSKNYEKITGEFSKFPEKKIGGRFLKIFPSGMANWFIPGNMDEYFDRYFFLLVYGSEGNGGNRFESEFFQNGDKMKVIFKSQAEIFQDRFTPFYSSNETDDEPSFWDILQKNLIEDLS
;
A
#
# COMPACT_ATOMS: atom_id res chain seq x y z
N MET A 1 -26.61 27.85 -60.79
CA MET A 1 -26.88 28.48 -59.47
C MET A 1 -27.34 27.41 -58.50
N LYS A 2 -26.43 26.87 -57.66
CA LYS A 2 -26.41 27.07 -56.19
C LYS A 2 -27.73 26.59 -55.53
N SER A 3 -27.92 25.30 -55.24
CA SER A 3 -27.37 24.54 -54.09
C SER A 3 -27.25 25.38 -52.81
N TYR A 4 -28.37 25.54 -52.09
CA TYR A 4 -28.41 26.25 -50.82
C TYR A 4 -29.38 25.63 -49.80
N GLU A 5 -29.50 24.30 -49.73
CA GLU A 5 -30.31 23.68 -48.65
C GLU A 5 -29.58 22.67 -47.77
N ASN A 6 -28.41 22.15 -48.17
CA ASN A 6 -27.78 21.07 -47.42
C ASN A 6 -26.69 21.49 -46.41
N LYS A 7 -26.39 22.80 -46.28
CA LYS A 7 -25.36 23.29 -45.33
C LYS A 7 -25.87 23.44 -43.90
N LYS A 8 -27.15 23.77 -43.68
CA LYS A 8 -27.69 24.07 -42.34
C LYS A 8 -27.82 22.82 -41.47
N ASN A 9 -28.19 21.67 -42.06
CA ASN A 9 -28.28 20.39 -41.36
C ASN A 9 -26.91 19.74 -41.11
N LYS A 10 -25.94 19.88 -42.03
CA LYS A 10 -24.56 19.44 -41.80
C LYS A 10 -23.88 20.21 -40.68
N ILE A 11 -24.06 21.53 -40.61
CA ILE A 11 -23.49 22.35 -39.53
C ILE A 11 -24.12 21.98 -38.19
N ARG A 12 -25.45 21.81 -38.12
CA ARG A 12 -26.11 21.34 -36.88
C ARG A 12 -25.63 19.95 -36.47
N PHE A 13 -25.48 19.00 -37.40
CA PHE A 13 -24.95 17.67 -37.10
C PHE A 13 -23.49 17.72 -36.58
N PHE A 14 -22.62 18.51 -37.22
CA PHE A 14 -21.25 18.69 -36.74
C PHE A 14 -21.17 19.40 -35.39
N VAL A 15 -22.07 20.35 -35.12
CA VAL A 15 -22.19 21.01 -33.81
C VAL A 15 -22.72 20.02 -32.77
N TYR A 16 -23.73 19.19 -33.07
CA TYR A 16 -24.21 18.16 -32.15
C TYR A 16 -23.18 17.07 -31.88
N VAL A 17 -22.42 16.62 -32.89
CA VAL A 17 -21.33 15.63 -32.74
C VAL A 17 -20.13 16.22 -31.99
N SER A 18 -19.78 17.48 -32.24
CA SER A 18 -18.71 18.17 -31.49
C SER A 18 -19.14 18.43 -30.05
N ILE A 19 -20.39 18.85 -29.81
CA ILE A 19 -20.98 18.98 -28.47
C ILE A 19 -21.00 17.62 -27.77
N TYR A 20 -21.35 16.52 -28.46
CA TYR A 20 -21.24 15.17 -27.90
C TYR A 20 -19.79 14.83 -27.52
N PHE A 21 -18.81 15.15 -28.37
CA PHE A 21 -17.39 14.95 -28.06
C PHE A 21 -16.89 15.81 -26.88
N PHE A 22 -17.45 17.00 -26.67
CA PHE A 22 -17.10 17.88 -25.54
C PHE A 22 -17.82 17.51 -24.23
N PHE A 23 -18.98 16.85 -24.28
CA PHE A 23 -19.72 16.42 -23.08
C PHE A 23 -19.27 15.07 -22.51
N PHE A 24 -18.49 14.28 -23.26
CA PHE A 24 -17.79 13.14 -22.68
C PHE A 24 -16.40 13.59 -22.21
N GLY A 25 -16.34 14.12 -20.99
CA GLY A 25 -15.15 14.00 -20.15
C GLY A 25 -14.87 12.52 -19.92
N CYS A 26 -14.37 11.82 -20.94
CA CYS A 26 -14.18 10.38 -20.92
C CYS A 26 -13.10 10.07 -19.89
N VAL A 27 -13.53 9.45 -18.79
CA VAL A 27 -12.67 8.72 -17.88
C VAL A 27 -11.94 7.67 -18.72
N GLN A 28 -10.63 7.84 -18.90
CA GLN A 28 -9.87 6.94 -19.75
C GLN A 28 -9.63 5.65 -18.98
N LYS A 29 -10.42 4.63 -19.29
CA LYS A 29 -10.22 3.29 -18.75
C LYS A 29 -8.92 2.67 -19.26
N LYS A 30 -8.30 1.82 -18.44
CA LYS A 30 -7.03 1.13 -18.69
C LYS A 30 -7.21 -0.36 -18.40
N PRO A 31 -7.83 -1.11 -19.32
CA PRO A 31 -8.13 -2.53 -19.11
C PRO A 31 -6.88 -3.38 -18.85
N GLN A 32 -5.72 -3.01 -19.40
CA GLN A 32 -4.44 -3.68 -19.11
C GLN A 32 -3.98 -3.48 -17.66
N GLN A 33 -4.11 -2.26 -17.12
CA GLN A 33 -3.81 -1.97 -15.71
C GLN A 33 -4.78 -2.70 -14.78
N ALA A 34 -6.07 -2.72 -15.12
CA ALA A 34 -7.07 -3.48 -14.38
C ALA A 34 -6.76 -4.98 -14.38
N ALA A 35 -6.40 -5.54 -15.54
CA ALA A 35 -5.99 -6.94 -15.68
C ALA A 35 -4.74 -7.27 -14.86
N PHE A 36 -3.73 -6.39 -14.88
CA PHE A 36 -2.52 -6.50 -14.06
C PHE A 36 -2.86 -6.65 -12.58
N TRP A 37 -3.64 -5.71 -12.02
CA TRP A 37 -4.00 -5.75 -10.61
C TRP A 37 -4.88 -6.94 -10.27
N LYS A 38 -5.85 -7.28 -11.12
CA LYS A 38 -6.72 -8.44 -10.94
C LYS A 38 -5.91 -9.73 -10.84
N GLU A 39 -4.95 -9.96 -11.76
CA GLU A 39 -4.12 -11.15 -11.75
C GLU A 39 -3.16 -11.17 -10.56
N TYR A 40 -2.47 -10.06 -10.26
CA TYR A 40 -1.62 -9.94 -9.09
C TYR A 40 -2.36 -10.25 -7.78
N LEU A 41 -3.53 -9.65 -7.58
CA LEU A 41 -4.34 -9.83 -6.38
C LEU A 41 -4.93 -11.25 -6.30
N SER A 42 -5.21 -11.90 -7.44
CA SER A 42 -5.63 -13.30 -7.45
C SER A 42 -4.54 -14.24 -6.90
N HIS A 43 -3.27 -13.98 -7.23
CA HIS A 43 -2.14 -14.74 -6.68
C HIS A 43 -2.04 -14.59 -5.17
N GLN A 44 -2.18 -13.36 -4.65
CA GLN A 44 -2.14 -13.09 -3.20
C GLN A 44 -3.32 -13.73 -2.48
N LYS A 45 -4.54 -13.59 -3.03
CA LYS A 45 -5.76 -14.19 -2.47
C LYS A 45 -5.68 -15.71 -2.40
N ASN A 46 -5.05 -16.37 -3.36
CA ASN A 46 -4.85 -17.82 -3.33
C ASN A 46 -3.99 -18.26 -2.12
N ILE A 47 -2.98 -17.47 -1.77
CA ILE A 47 -2.13 -17.73 -0.60
C ILE A 47 -2.91 -17.46 0.68
N PHE A 48 -3.56 -16.30 0.79
CA PHE A 48 -4.26 -15.89 2.01
C PHE A 48 -5.49 -16.75 2.32
N ARG A 49 -6.13 -17.33 1.30
CA ARG A 49 -7.25 -18.26 1.50
C ARG A 49 -6.80 -19.56 2.16
N GLU A 50 -5.63 -20.08 1.78
CA GLU A 50 -5.11 -21.34 2.34
C GLU A 50 -4.32 -21.10 3.64
N TYR A 51 -3.65 -19.95 3.75
CA TYR A 51 -2.80 -19.57 4.88
C TYR A 51 -3.21 -18.20 5.41
N PRO A 52 -4.31 -18.11 6.18
CA PRO A 52 -4.89 -16.82 6.57
C PRO A 52 -4.04 -16.06 7.58
N ASN A 53 -3.47 -16.69 8.61
CA ASN A 53 -2.69 -16.01 9.66
C ASN A 53 -1.50 -16.87 10.13
N GLY A 54 -0.41 -16.21 10.55
CA GLY A 54 0.76 -16.87 11.15
C GLY A 54 1.52 -17.82 10.22
N GLY A 55 2.47 -18.57 10.77
CA GLY A 55 3.06 -19.75 10.14
C GLY A 55 3.63 -19.48 8.74
N ILE A 56 3.10 -20.21 7.76
CA ILE A 56 3.49 -20.12 6.36
C ILE A 56 3.32 -18.69 5.81
N ARG A 57 2.27 -17.97 6.22
CA ARG A 57 2.08 -16.58 5.78
C ARG A 57 3.20 -15.68 6.32
N ASN A 58 3.56 -15.83 7.58
CA ASN A 58 4.68 -15.08 8.16
C ASN A 58 5.99 -15.40 7.45
N ALA A 59 6.26 -16.69 7.21
CA ALA A 59 7.44 -17.17 6.50
C ALA A 59 7.55 -16.62 5.07
N LEU A 60 6.46 -16.61 4.29
CA LEU A 60 6.48 -16.12 2.91
C LEU A 60 6.60 -14.60 2.80
N PHE A 61 6.06 -13.86 3.77
CA PHE A 61 5.96 -12.40 3.69
C PHE A 61 7.03 -11.64 4.49
N GLY A 62 8.05 -12.31 5.01
CA GLY A 62 9.17 -11.65 5.70
C GLY A 62 8.84 -11.27 7.14
N ASN A 63 7.90 -11.97 7.77
CA ASN A 63 7.39 -11.67 9.11
C ASN A 63 7.55 -12.85 10.08
N LEU A 64 8.48 -13.77 9.79
CA LEU A 64 8.76 -14.95 10.60
C LEU A 64 8.93 -14.60 12.09
N THR A 65 8.29 -15.37 12.96
CA THR A 65 8.51 -15.36 14.40
C THR A 65 9.34 -16.57 14.82
N SER A 66 9.85 -16.57 16.05
CA SER A 66 10.54 -17.71 16.66
C SER A 66 9.71 -19.01 16.60
N GLU A 67 8.37 -18.92 16.65
CA GLU A 67 7.45 -20.05 16.58
C GLU A 67 7.37 -20.66 15.18
N ASP A 68 7.55 -19.85 14.13
CA ASP A 68 7.37 -20.26 12.73
C ASP A 68 8.63 -20.91 12.11
N VAL A 69 9.78 -20.85 12.81
CA VAL A 69 11.10 -21.30 12.32
C VAL A 69 11.09 -22.75 11.83
N HIS A 70 10.31 -23.61 12.49
CA HIS A 70 10.21 -25.03 12.16
C HIS A 70 9.63 -25.32 10.76
N LEU A 71 9.00 -24.32 10.12
CA LEU A 71 8.44 -24.42 8.77
C LEU A 71 9.50 -24.22 7.67
N LEU A 72 10.70 -23.77 8.04
CA LEU A 72 11.76 -23.43 7.09
C LEU A 72 12.72 -24.60 6.87
N GLN A 73 13.30 -24.62 5.68
CA GLN A 73 14.39 -25.51 5.33
C GLN A 73 15.69 -24.90 5.85
N LYS A 74 16.54 -25.70 6.50
CA LYS A 74 17.86 -25.27 6.94
C LYS A 74 18.92 -25.72 5.94
N LYS A 75 19.72 -24.77 5.44
CA LYS A 75 20.92 -25.03 4.67
C LYS A 75 22.05 -24.16 5.21
N ASP A 76 23.07 -24.80 5.75
CA ASP A 76 24.15 -24.14 6.50
C ASP A 76 23.56 -23.29 7.64
N ASP A 77 23.91 -22.00 7.70
CA ASP A 77 23.38 -21.04 8.67
C ASP A 77 22.13 -20.27 8.18
N THR A 78 21.65 -20.57 6.97
CA THR A 78 20.48 -19.90 6.37
C THR A 78 19.24 -20.77 6.45
N LEU A 79 18.12 -20.15 6.81
CA LEU A 79 16.79 -20.76 6.78
C LEU A 79 16.05 -20.24 5.55
N SER A 80 15.36 -21.09 4.81
CA SER A 80 14.67 -20.67 3.59
C SER A 80 13.32 -21.33 3.37
N ILE A 81 12.48 -20.67 2.57
CA ILE A 81 11.24 -21.22 2.06
C ILE A 81 11.07 -20.87 0.59
N ASP A 82 10.76 -21.89 -0.21
CA ASP A 82 10.49 -21.79 -1.63
C ASP A 82 9.03 -22.15 -1.91
N PHE A 83 8.38 -21.28 -2.67
CA PHE A 83 6.96 -21.37 -2.98
C PHE A 83 6.68 -20.99 -4.41
N TYR A 84 5.74 -21.68 -5.05
CA TYR A 84 5.19 -21.25 -6.33
C TYR A 84 3.72 -21.64 -6.50
N LEU A 85 3.06 -20.93 -7.42
CA LEU A 85 1.72 -21.28 -7.88
C LEU A 85 1.79 -22.20 -9.09
N GLN A 86 1.19 -23.38 -8.98
CA GLN A 86 0.98 -24.28 -10.11
C GLN A 86 -0.39 -24.00 -10.72
N LYS A 87 -0.42 -23.63 -12.01
CA LYS A 87 -1.68 -23.46 -12.75
C LYS A 87 -2.39 -24.82 -12.92
N LYS A 88 -3.69 -24.85 -12.64
CA LYS A 88 -4.62 -25.97 -12.83
C LYS A 88 -5.85 -25.50 -13.61
N ASP A 89 -6.66 -26.44 -14.09
CA ASP A 89 -7.86 -26.12 -14.87
C ASP A 89 -8.87 -25.24 -14.11
N GLN A 90 -8.89 -25.33 -12.78
CA GLN A 90 -9.81 -24.59 -11.90
C GLN A 90 -9.11 -23.52 -11.03
N GLY A 91 -7.90 -23.09 -11.37
CA GLY A 91 -7.21 -22.00 -10.65
C GLY A 91 -5.75 -22.30 -10.35
N PHE A 92 -5.29 -21.96 -9.14
CA PHE A 92 -3.90 -22.13 -8.71
C PHE A 92 -3.80 -23.08 -7.52
N ARG A 93 -2.85 -24.01 -7.59
CA ARG A 93 -2.43 -24.81 -6.45
C ARG A 93 -1.18 -24.20 -5.83
N ASN A 94 -1.21 -24.02 -4.51
CA ASN A 94 -0.06 -23.61 -3.69
C ASN A 94 0.93 -24.79 -3.58
N VAL A 95 2.21 -24.55 -3.88
CA VAL A 95 3.25 -25.60 -3.83
C VAL A 95 4.49 -25.10 -3.09
N PHE A 96 4.88 -25.81 -2.05
CA PHE A 96 6.17 -25.70 -1.38
C PHE A 96 7.12 -26.74 -1.94
N THR A 97 8.39 -26.39 -2.10
CA THR A 97 9.39 -27.30 -2.63
C THR A 97 10.75 -27.10 -1.96
N THR A 98 11.52 -28.17 -1.83
CA THR A 98 12.94 -28.16 -1.47
C THR A 98 13.84 -28.21 -2.72
N GLU A 99 13.23 -28.47 -3.88
CA GLU A 99 13.90 -28.54 -5.17
C GLU A 99 13.82 -27.21 -5.91
N LYS A 100 14.55 -27.12 -7.03
CA LYS A 100 14.53 -25.93 -7.88
C LYS A 100 13.12 -25.69 -8.44
N ILE A 101 12.58 -24.49 -8.18
CA ILE A 101 11.29 -24.07 -8.73
C ILE A 101 11.31 -24.19 -10.27
N PRO A 102 10.28 -24.81 -10.90
CA PRO A 102 10.19 -24.93 -12.34
C PRO A 102 10.29 -23.58 -13.05
N LYS A 103 10.93 -23.58 -14.22
CA LYS A 103 10.95 -22.39 -15.08
C LYS A 103 9.51 -22.12 -15.58
N ASN A 104 9.13 -20.84 -15.63
CA ASN A 104 7.85 -20.35 -16.17
C ASN A 104 6.58 -20.62 -15.34
N VAL A 105 6.71 -20.65 -14.01
CA VAL A 105 5.54 -20.58 -13.12
C VAL A 105 4.94 -19.15 -13.12
N PRO A 106 3.62 -18.99 -12.99
CA PRO A 106 2.95 -17.68 -12.99
C PRO A 106 3.38 -16.79 -11.81
N TYR A 107 3.72 -17.40 -10.68
CA TYR A 107 4.10 -16.72 -9.47
C TYR A 107 5.01 -17.59 -8.61
N GLN A 108 6.07 -17.02 -8.04
CA GLN A 108 6.94 -17.68 -7.09
C GLN A 108 7.48 -16.71 -6.04
N ILE A 109 7.77 -17.23 -4.86
CA ILE A 109 8.42 -16.54 -3.75
C ILE A 109 9.57 -17.41 -3.28
N HIS A 110 10.73 -16.79 -3.10
CA HIS A 110 11.85 -17.34 -2.37
C HIS A 110 12.17 -16.39 -1.21
N VAL A 111 12.32 -16.92 0.00
CA VAL A 111 12.70 -16.14 1.17
C VAL A 111 13.86 -16.82 1.89
N GLU A 112 14.89 -16.05 2.19
CA GLU A 112 16.00 -16.42 3.05
C GLU A 112 15.92 -15.63 4.34
N TYR A 113 16.18 -16.32 5.46
CA TYR A 113 16.30 -15.78 6.79
C TYR A 113 17.66 -16.20 7.35
N LEU A 114 18.50 -15.24 7.66
CA LEU A 114 19.76 -15.44 8.37
C LEU A 114 19.55 -15.01 9.82
N PRO A 115 19.56 -15.94 10.79
CA PRO A 115 19.54 -15.59 12.21
C PRO A 115 20.81 -14.80 12.57
N THR A 116 20.64 -13.60 13.12
CA THR A 116 21.74 -12.70 13.52
C THR A 116 21.50 -12.14 14.92
N PHE A 117 22.44 -11.32 15.38
CA PHE A 117 22.30 -10.53 16.59
C PHE A 117 22.61 -9.07 16.29
N PHE A 118 21.79 -8.18 16.83
CA PHE A 118 22.10 -6.76 16.89
C PHE A 118 22.16 -6.34 18.36
N LYS A 119 23.38 -6.03 18.82
CA LYS A 119 23.72 -5.88 20.24
C LYS A 119 23.36 -7.18 20.98
N ASP A 120 22.50 -7.11 21.99
CA ASP A 120 22.00 -8.22 22.80
C ASP A 120 20.66 -8.80 22.32
N GLN A 121 20.11 -8.32 21.19
CA GLN A 121 18.81 -8.77 20.68
C GLN A 121 18.97 -9.66 19.43
N LYS A 122 18.20 -10.75 19.41
CA LYS A 122 18.13 -11.65 18.25
C LYS A 122 17.41 -10.98 17.09
N THR A 123 17.97 -11.11 15.90
CA THR A 123 17.42 -10.56 14.66
C THR A 123 17.34 -11.61 13.55
N PHE A 124 16.58 -11.30 12.51
CA PHE A 124 16.65 -11.96 11.22
C PHE A 124 17.04 -10.94 10.16
N GLN A 125 18.12 -11.20 9.43
CA GLN A 125 18.33 -10.60 8.13
C GLN A 125 17.53 -11.40 7.09
N ILE A 126 16.71 -10.71 6.31
CA ILE A 126 15.72 -11.31 5.41
C ILE A 126 16.02 -10.88 4.00
N LYS A 127 16.11 -11.83 3.07
CA LYS A 127 16.12 -11.57 1.63
C LYS A 127 14.92 -12.26 1.01
N ARG A 128 14.03 -11.49 0.40
CA ARG A 128 12.86 -12.03 -0.32
C ARG A 128 12.96 -11.70 -1.79
N LYS A 129 12.62 -12.67 -2.63
CA LYS A 129 12.47 -12.51 -4.07
C LYS A 129 11.14 -13.10 -4.52
N THR A 130 10.26 -12.24 -5.02
CA THR A 130 9.03 -12.63 -5.68
C THR A 130 9.19 -12.45 -7.18
N ILE A 131 8.75 -13.42 -7.98
CA ILE A 131 8.68 -13.32 -9.44
C ILE A 131 7.25 -13.58 -9.86
N SER A 132 6.70 -12.74 -10.74
CA SER A 132 5.36 -12.87 -11.28
C SER A 132 5.36 -12.64 -12.78
N ILE A 133 4.52 -13.38 -13.50
CA ILE A 133 4.20 -13.11 -14.90
C ILE A 133 2.80 -12.49 -14.91
N LEU A 134 2.69 -11.23 -15.33
CA LEU A 134 1.47 -10.44 -15.25
C LEU A 134 1.20 -9.77 -16.61
N PRO A 135 -0.03 -9.28 -16.87
CA PRO A 135 -0.31 -8.38 -18.00
C PRO A 135 0.60 -7.16 -17.99
N ALA A 136 0.96 -6.61 -19.14
CA ALA A 136 1.84 -5.45 -19.20
C ALA A 136 1.16 -4.20 -18.59
N TYR A 137 1.90 -3.49 -17.75
CA TYR A 137 1.48 -2.26 -17.08
C TYR A 137 2.72 -1.39 -16.79
N SER A 138 2.61 -0.08 -17.00
CA SER A 138 3.67 0.88 -16.67
C SER A 138 3.29 1.68 -15.43
N TYR A 139 4.23 1.91 -14.50
CA TYR A 139 3.95 2.78 -13.35
C TYR A 139 3.67 4.24 -13.76
N PHE A 140 4.07 4.68 -14.95
CA PHE A 140 3.71 6.01 -15.46
C PHE A 140 2.21 6.18 -15.66
N ASP A 141 1.49 5.11 -16.00
CA ASP A 141 0.04 5.16 -16.10
C ASP A 141 -0.55 5.61 -14.76
N PHE A 142 -0.12 5.05 -13.62
CA PHE A 142 -0.60 5.50 -12.30
C PHE A 142 -0.38 6.99 -12.05
N PHE A 143 0.82 7.49 -12.33
CA PHE A 143 1.15 8.89 -12.11
C PHE A 143 0.37 9.85 -13.00
N HIS A 144 0.08 9.44 -14.24
CA HIS A 144 -0.81 10.18 -15.11
C HIS A 144 -2.25 10.24 -14.58
N HIS A 145 -2.76 9.17 -13.95
CA HIS A 145 -4.09 9.21 -13.31
C HIS A 145 -4.08 10.10 -12.06
N LEU A 146 -2.99 10.12 -11.31
CA LEU A 146 -2.84 11.00 -10.16
C LEU A 146 -2.91 12.48 -10.57
N ASP A 147 -2.21 12.84 -11.64
CA ASP A 147 -2.24 14.18 -12.22
C ASP A 147 -3.65 14.57 -12.71
N ARG A 148 -4.34 13.64 -13.39
CA ARG A 148 -5.73 13.84 -13.83
C ARG A 148 -6.71 13.98 -12.67
N LEU A 149 -6.56 13.17 -11.62
CA LEU A 149 -7.41 13.23 -10.43
C LEU A 149 -7.26 14.59 -9.75
N GLN A 150 -6.03 15.07 -9.58
CA GLN A 150 -5.79 16.40 -9.04
C GLN A 150 -6.46 17.48 -9.90
N ASN A 151 -6.28 17.45 -11.22
CA ASN A 151 -6.88 18.42 -12.12
C ASN A 151 -8.42 18.39 -12.05
N PHE A 152 -9.02 17.20 -11.99
CA PHE A 152 -10.45 17.01 -11.80
C PHE A 152 -10.95 17.63 -10.50
N LEU A 153 -10.25 17.37 -9.39
CA LEU A 153 -10.53 17.96 -8.07
C LEU A 153 -10.22 19.46 -7.99
N ARG A 154 -9.58 20.05 -8.99
CA ARG A 154 -9.37 21.51 -9.08
C ARG A 154 -10.50 22.21 -9.84
N SER A 155 -11.07 21.55 -10.85
CA SER A 155 -11.99 22.19 -11.81
C SER A 155 -13.47 22.20 -11.42
N GLU A 156 -13.92 21.31 -10.53
CA GLU A 156 -15.35 21.14 -10.26
C GLU A 156 -15.83 21.89 -9.02
N SER A 157 -16.97 22.58 -9.08
CA SER A 157 -17.55 23.25 -7.89
C SER A 157 -18.27 22.28 -6.94
N ASN A 158 -18.47 21.01 -7.32
CA ASN A 158 -19.11 19.97 -6.50
C ASN A 158 -18.37 18.63 -6.61
N HIS A 159 -17.14 18.61 -6.09
CA HIS A 159 -16.17 17.52 -6.23
C HIS A 159 -16.72 16.14 -5.84
N SER A 160 -17.54 16.06 -4.79
CA SER A 160 -18.12 14.77 -4.32
C SER A 160 -19.11 14.20 -5.35
N SER A 161 -20.07 15.00 -5.81
CA SER A 161 -21.07 14.52 -6.77
C SER A 161 -20.45 14.18 -8.13
N GLY A 162 -19.48 14.97 -8.59
CA GLY A 162 -18.80 14.71 -9.85
C GLY A 162 -17.97 13.44 -9.74
N LEU A 163 -17.19 13.27 -8.66
CA LEU A 163 -16.42 12.04 -8.45
C LEU A 163 -17.32 10.81 -8.32
N ALA A 164 -18.47 10.92 -7.66
CA ALA A 164 -19.45 9.83 -7.53
C ALA A 164 -20.07 9.42 -8.88
N SER A 165 -20.08 10.31 -9.87
CA SER A 165 -20.56 9.99 -11.22
C SER A 165 -19.57 9.14 -12.03
N VAL A 166 -18.27 9.21 -11.70
CA VAL A 166 -17.19 8.57 -12.46
C VAL A 166 -16.46 7.44 -11.72
N SER A 167 -16.54 7.39 -10.39
CA SER A 167 -15.85 6.40 -9.54
C SER A 167 -16.86 5.57 -8.75
N ASN A 168 -16.90 4.27 -9.04
CA ASN A 168 -17.59 3.27 -8.25
C ASN A 168 -16.99 3.17 -6.84
N THR A 169 -15.68 3.37 -6.71
CA THR A 169 -14.99 3.39 -5.41
C THR A 169 -15.51 4.51 -4.53
N HIS A 170 -15.54 5.75 -5.05
CA HIS A 170 -16.04 6.88 -4.28
C HIS A 170 -17.51 6.70 -3.92
N ARG A 171 -18.35 6.27 -4.87
CA ARG A 171 -19.77 5.99 -4.62
C ARG A 171 -19.97 4.94 -3.52
N TYR A 172 -19.21 3.84 -3.57
CA TYR A 172 -19.25 2.80 -2.54
C TYR A 172 -18.82 3.34 -1.18
N LEU A 173 -17.69 4.04 -1.11
CA LEU A 173 -17.20 4.61 0.14
C LEU A 173 -18.22 5.60 0.73
N CYS A 174 -18.90 6.41 -0.08
CA CYS A 174 -19.93 7.34 0.40
C CYS A 174 -21.28 6.69 0.72
N TYR A 175 -21.51 5.48 0.22
CA TYR A 175 -22.65 4.67 0.65
C TYR A 175 -22.42 4.08 2.05
N VAL A 176 -21.20 3.63 2.34
CA VAL A 176 -20.89 2.91 3.59
C VAL A 176 -20.27 3.79 4.66
N CYS A 177 -19.73 4.96 4.31
CA CYS A 177 -19.14 5.94 5.23
C CYS A 177 -19.80 7.31 5.05
N ARG A 178 -19.64 8.21 6.03
CA ARG A 178 -19.91 9.63 5.81
C ARG A 178 -18.79 10.21 4.96
N CYS A 179 -19.13 10.67 3.76
CA CYS A 179 -18.22 11.41 2.90
C CYS A 179 -18.39 12.91 3.06
N ASP A 180 -17.28 13.62 2.90
CA ASP A 180 -17.28 15.05 2.63
C ASP A 180 -16.12 15.37 1.68
N SER A 181 -16.20 16.51 1.00
CA SER A 181 -15.08 17.01 0.21
C SER A 181 -15.09 18.52 0.22
N GLY A 182 -13.90 19.10 0.06
CA GLY A 182 -13.79 20.53 0.06
C GLY A 182 -12.48 21.00 -0.53
N ARG A 183 -12.37 22.33 -0.57
CA ARG A 183 -11.24 23.03 -1.13
C ARG A 183 -10.76 24.08 -0.15
N LYS A 184 -9.46 24.20 -0.02
CA LYS A 184 -8.74 25.32 0.61
C LYS A 184 -7.92 26.01 -0.47
N GLU A 185 -7.40 27.20 -0.18
CA GLU A 185 -6.73 28.08 -1.17
C GLU A 185 -5.78 27.35 -2.14
N ASN A 186 -5.00 26.36 -1.66
CA ASN A 186 -4.00 25.64 -2.46
C ASN A 186 -4.15 24.11 -2.45
N SER A 187 -5.33 23.57 -2.08
CA SER A 187 -5.52 22.12 -2.02
C SER A 187 -6.98 21.71 -2.01
N SER A 188 -7.27 20.56 -2.59
CA SER A 188 -8.56 19.86 -2.43
C SER A 188 -8.41 18.71 -1.45
N TRP A 189 -9.48 18.34 -0.75
CA TRP A 189 -9.49 17.21 0.17
C TRP A 189 -10.74 16.36 0.01
N LEU A 190 -10.57 15.05 0.21
CA LEU A 190 -11.64 14.07 0.34
C LEU A 190 -11.62 13.52 1.77
N LEU A 191 -12.78 13.42 2.39
CA LEU A 191 -12.98 12.87 3.73
C LEU A 191 -13.86 11.61 3.65
N TYR A 192 -13.44 10.58 4.37
CA TYR A 192 -14.25 9.40 4.64
C TYR A 192 -14.24 9.13 6.14
N GLU A 193 -15.42 9.08 6.75
CA GLU A 193 -15.59 8.88 8.18
C GLU A 193 -16.47 7.67 8.46
N LEU A 194 -15.96 6.79 9.32
CA LEU A 194 -16.72 5.64 9.81
C LEU A 194 -17.93 6.15 10.61
N ASN A 195 -19.11 5.64 10.29
CA ASN A 195 -20.37 6.06 10.92
C ASN A 195 -21.29 4.86 11.19
N GLU A 196 -22.53 5.12 11.63
CA GLU A 196 -23.51 4.05 11.86
C GLU A 196 -23.83 3.25 10.59
N SER A 197 -23.82 3.85 9.39
CA SER A 197 -23.96 3.11 8.13
C SER A 197 -22.85 2.07 7.96
N THR A 198 -21.61 2.43 8.29
CA THR A 198 -20.47 1.51 8.24
C THR A 198 -20.65 0.38 9.22
N LYS A 199 -21.07 0.69 10.45
CA LYS A 199 -21.30 -0.28 11.52
C LYS A 199 -22.44 -1.25 11.19
N THR A 200 -23.50 -0.79 10.52
CA THR A 200 -24.59 -1.66 10.06
C THR A 200 -24.13 -2.56 8.92
N ALA A 201 -23.39 -2.03 7.93
CA ALA A 201 -22.95 -2.80 6.78
C ALA A 201 -21.81 -3.78 7.10
N TYR A 202 -20.87 -3.38 7.96
CA TYR A 202 -19.66 -4.13 8.31
C TYR A 202 -19.33 -4.01 9.81
N PRO A 203 -20.11 -4.67 10.68
CA PRO A 203 -19.97 -4.52 12.13
C PRO A 203 -18.60 -4.96 12.65
N ARG A 204 -18.00 -6.02 12.09
CA ARG A 204 -16.69 -6.52 12.54
C ARG A 204 -15.56 -5.61 12.08
N PHE A 205 -15.62 -5.14 10.83
CA PHE A 205 -14.72 -4.11 10.32
C PHE A 205 -14.80 -2.85 11.16
N TYR A 206 -16.00 -2.32 11.40
CA TYR A 206 -16.21 -1.09 12.16
C TYR A 206 -15.62 -1.20 13.56
N LYS A 207 -15.93 -2.26 14.31
CA LYS A 207 -15.41 -2.47 15.67
C LYS A 207 -13.88 -2.46 15.70
N ARG A 208 -13.22 -3.09 14.72
CA ARG A 208 -11.76 -3.16 14.64
C ARG A 208 -11.15 -1.81 14.23
N PHE A 209 -11.66 -1.19 13.19
CA PHE A 209 -11.12 0.05 12.64
C PHE A 209 -11.40 1.27 13.51
N ASP A 210 -12.57 1.35 14.13
CA ASP A 210 -12.89 2.41 15.11
C ASP A 210 -11.91 2.36 16.29
N LYS A 211 -11.69 1.18 16.87
CA LYS A 211 -10.69 0.99 17.93
C LYS A 211 -9.29 1.42 17.48
N LEU A 212 -8.87 1.00 16.28
CA LEU A 212 -7.55 1.30 15.75
C LEU A 212 -7.35 2.81 15.51
N LEU A 213 -8.33 3.48 14.90
CA LEU A 213 -8.27 4.92 14.64
C LEU A 213 -8.35 5.78 15.91
N ASN A 214 -8.92 5.25 16.99
CA ASN A 214 -8.86 5.89 18.32
C ASN A 214 -7.51 5.67 19.03
N GLN A 215 -6.76 4.64 18.65
CA GLN A 215 -5.43 4.34 19.19
C GLN A 215 -4.29 4.90 18.34
N ILE A 216 -4.53 5.19 17.07
CA ILE A 216 -3.50 5.63 16.11
C ILE A 216 -3.94 6.91 15.44
N SER A 217 -3.05 7.91 15.46
CA SER A 217 -3.10 9.03 14.51
C SER A 217 -1.92 8.91 13.56
N TYR A 218 -2.15 9.08 12.26
CA TYR A 218 -1.13 8.98 11.23
C TYR A 218 -1.18 10.18 10.29
N ARG A 219 -0.03 10.53 9.72
CA ARG A 219 0.10 11.45 8.60
C ARG A 219 1.20 10.95 7.68
N ILE A 220 0.83 10.68 6.44
CA ILE A 220 1.72 10.25 5.37
C ILE A 220 1.73 11.35 4.33
N THR A 221 2.90 11.94 4.06
CA THR A 221 3.06 13.00 3.06
C THR A 221 3.96 12.51 1.93
N ILE A 222 3.50 12.59 0.69
CA ILE A 222 4.21 12.17 -0.52
C ILE A 222 4.52 13.40 -1.37
N PHE A 223 5.78 13.64 -1.69
CA PHE A 223 6.22 14.87 -2.38
C PHE A 223 7.48 14.63 -3.21
N LYS A 224 7.77 15.53 -4.14
CA LYS A 224 9.03 15.55 -4.88
C LYS A 224 10.15 16.25 -4.11
N PRO A 225 11.44 15.95 -4.37
CA PRO A 225 12.54 16.63 -3.70
C PRO A 225 12.45 18.15 -3.84
N GLY A 226 12.55 18.89 -2.73
CA GLY A 226 12.48 20.36 -2.71
C GLY A 226 11.06 20.95 -2.74
N GLU A 227 10.02 20.15 -2.95
CA GLU A 227 8.64 20.59 -3.19
C GLU A 227 7.67 20.05 -2.13
N PHE A 228 8.04 20.12 -0.85
CA PHE A 228 7.26 19.51 0.26
C PHE A 228 5.84 20.08 0.40
N LEU A 229 5.67 21.38 0.18
CA LEU A 229 4.37 22.06 0.28
C LEU A 229 3.38 21.59 -0.79
N ASP A 230 3.90 21.02 -1.88
CA ASP A 230 3.15 20.46 -3.01
C ASP A 230 2.99 18.93 -2.86
N GLY A 231 2.94 18.45 -1.62
CA GLY A 231 2.80 17.03 -1.29
C GLY A 231 1.35 16.58 -1.08
N ILE A 232 1.05 15.35 -1.49
CA ILE A 232 -0.20 14.65 -1.17
C ILE A 232 -0.13 14.18 0.28
N GLU A 233 -1.17 14.44 1.07
CA GLU A 233 -1.25 14.02 2.46
C GLU A 233 -2.40 13.02 2.67
N LEU A 234 -2.10 11.88 3.28
CA LEU A 234 -3.07 10.93 3.80
C LEU A 234 -2.96 10.92 5.33
N TYR A 235 -4.00 11.33 6.04
CA TYR A 235 -3.97 11.46 7.49
C TYR A 235 -5.33 11.18 8.13
N ASN A 236 -5.36 10.93 9.45
CA ASN A 236 -6.63 10.81 10.18
C ASN A 236 -6.75 11.80 11.34
N GLU A 237 -8.01 12.12 11.66
CA GLU A 237 -8.42 12.85 12.86
C GLU A 237 -9.53 12.06 13.56
N GLY A 238 -9.16 11.23 14.53
CA GLY A 238 -10.07 10.21 15.08
C GLY A 238 -10.49 9.24 13.96
N THR A 239 -11.80 9.03 13.81
CA THR A 239 -12.39 8.12 12.80
C THR A 239 -12.43 8.68 11.39
N LYS A 240 -12.05 9.95 11.20
CA LYS A 240 -12.03 10.65 9.91
C LYS A 240 -10.71 10.38 9.20
N THR A 241 -10.76 9.88 7.97
CA THR A 241 -9.59 9.74 7.09
C THR A 241 -9.65 10.76 5.96
N PHE A 242 -8.60 11.56 5.83
CA PHE A 242 -8.46 12.61 4.83
C PHE A 242 -7.43 12.22 3.77
N LEU A 243 -7.79 12.41 2.51
CA LEU A 243 -6.87 12.49 1.39
C LEU A 243 -6.83 13.95 0.92
N LYS A 244 -5.74 14.65 1.22
CA LYS A 244 -5.50 16.03 0.77
C LYS A 244 -4.54 16.00 -0.42
N ILE A 245 -4.95 16.64 -1.51
CA ILE A 245 -4.21 16.72 -2.76
C ILE A 245 -3.91 18.21 -3.03
N PRO A 246 -2.63 18.59 -3.15
CA PRO A 246 -2.22 19.97 -3.38
C PRO A 246 -2.54 20.40 -4.82
N ASP A 247 -2.76 21.70 -5.01
CA ASP A 247 -2.84 22.29 -6.34
C ASP A 247 -1.43 22.43 -6.92
N THR A 248 -1.04 21.52 -7.81
CA THR A 248 0.21 21.59 -8.56
C THR A 248 -0.05 21.91 -10.05
N PRO A 249 0.97 22.32 -10.82
CA PRO A 249 0.84 22.48 -12.27
C PRO A 249 0.49 21.17 -12.98
N GLU A 250 -0.18 21.26 -14.13
CA GLU A 250 -0.47 20.08 -14.95
C GLU A 250 0.82 19.36 -15.35
N GLY A 251 0.81 18.04 -15.24
CA GLY A 251 1.95 17.18 -15.51
C GLY A 251 2.99 17.12 -14.41
N TYR A 252 2.78 17.78 -13.27
CA TYR A 252 3.65 17.66 -12.11
C TYR A 252 3.82 16.20 -11.72
N TRP A 253 2.76 15.39 -11.60
CA TRP A 253 2.94 14.02 -11.13
C TRP A 253 3.41 13.04 -12.21
N ASN A 254 3.28 13.36 -13.50
CA ASN A 254 3.35 12.39 -14.61
C ASN A 254 4.60 11.50 -14.70
N LYS A 255 5.78 12.02 -14.34
CA LYS A 255 7.07 11.31 -14.50
C LYS A 255 8.01 11.61 -13.33
N PRO A 256 7.76 11.07 -12.14
CA PRO A 256 8.61 11.36 -11.01
C PRO A 256 9.90 10.54 -11.13
N GLU A 257 11.06 11.18 -11.05
CA GLU A 257 12.34 10.47 -10.93
C GLU A 257 12.59 10.00 -9.50
N THR A 258 12.19 10.83 -8.54
CA THR A 258 12.30 10.56 -7.10
C THR A 258 11.05 11.06 -6.40
N LEU A 259 10.54 10.28 -5.46
CA LEU A 259 9.53 10.70 -4.50
C LEU A 259 10.03 10.49 -3.08
N HIS A 260 9.74 11.45 -2.22
CA HIS A 260 9.94 11.34 -0.79
C HIS A 260 8.60 11.08 -0.12
N VAL A 261 8.63 10.22 0.90
CA VAL A 261 7.52 9.99 1.80
C VAL A 261 7.95 10.29 3.22
N ARG A 262 7.13 11.05 3.93
CA ARG A 262 7.28 11.31 5.36
C ARG A 262 6.12 10.65 6.08
N VAL A 263 6.45 9.83 7.07
CA VAL A 263 5.46 9.14 7.89
C VAL A 263 5.61 9.64 9.33
N SER A 264 4.51 10.20 9.86
CA SER A 264 4.37 10.53 11.26
C SER A 264 3.23 9.70 11.85
N LEU A 265 3.46 9.14 13.05
CA LEU A 265 2.56 8.23 13.74
C LEU A 265 2.52 8.58 15.22
N LEU A 266 1.32 8.70 15.76
CA LEU A 266 1.06 8.76 17.19
C LEU A 266 0.29 7.51 17.59
N ILE A 267 0.88 6.70 18.46
CA ILE A 267 0.30 5.44 18.92
C ILE A 267 0.02 5.53 20.42
N ARG A 268 -1.22 5.28 20.81
CA ARG A 268 -1.70 5.26 22.19
C ARG A 268 -2.20 3.88 22.55
N VAL A 269 -1.36 3.09 23.20
CA VAL A 269 -1.63 1.67 23.51
C VAL A 269 -1.10 1.31 24.90
N TYR A 270 -1.88 0.54 25.65
CA TYR A 270 -1.49 0.04 26.98
C TYR A 270 -1.00 1.11 27.97
N GLY A 271 -1.44 2.37 27.82
CA GLY A 271 -0.99 3.50 28.65
C GLY A 271 0.33 4.15 28.23
N LEU A 272 0.92 3.68 27.12
CA LEU A 272 2.01 4.36 26.42
C LEU A 272 1.47 5.31 25.37
N GLU A 273 2.22 6.39 25.16
CA GLU A 273 2.10 7.29 24.03
C GLU A 273 3.44 7.28 23.28
N ILE A 274 3.42 6.83 22.03
CA ILE A 274 4.58 6.73 21.16
C ILE A 274 4.36 7.69 19.99
N ASP A 275 5.05 8.82 20.01
CA ASP A 275 5.02 9.84 18.97
C ASP A 275 6.26 9.67 18.07
N ILE A 276 6.05 9.39 16.80
CA ILE A 276 7.07 9.18 15.76
C ILE A 276 6.84 10.24 14.70
N LYS A 277 7.86 11.05 14.40
CA LYS A 277 7.77 12.13 13.43
C LYS A 277 8.79 11.97 12.31
N ASP A 278 8.32 12.27 11.10
CA ASP A 278 9.15 12.44 9.91
C ASP A 278 10.03 11.24 9.53
N LEU A 279 9.58 10.01 9.79
CA LEU A 279 10.25 8.82 9.24
C LEU A 279 10.30 8.96 7.72
N GLY A 280 11.51 8.97 7.15
CA GLY A 280 11.71 9.24 5.74
C GLY A 280 11.81 7.98 4.92
N TYR A 281 11.09 7.93 3.82
CA TYR A 281 11.24 6.93 2.77
C TYR A 281 11.48 7.63 1.44
N LYS A 282 12.26 7.01 0.56
CA LYS A 282 12.59 7.54 -0.76
C LYS A 282 12.33 6.46 -1.80
N PHE A 283 11.54 6.80 -2.82
CA PHE A 283 11.40 6.02 -4.03
C PHE A 283 12.24 6.64 -5.14
N ARG A 284 12.91 5.81 -5.94
CA ARG A 284 13.54 6.22 -7.20
C ARG A 284 12.98 5.39 -8.33
N PHE A 285 12.67 6.07 -9.42
CA PHE A 285 12.05 5.50 -10.60
C PHE A 285 13.02 5.59 -11.76
N TYR A 286 13.14 4.49 -12.49
CA TYR A 286 13.88 4.42 -13.73
C TYR A 286 13.01 3.72 -14.76
N SER A 287 13.03 4.22 -15.99
CA SER A 287 12.33 3.59 -17.11
C SER A 287 13.16 3.69 -18.37
N SER A 288 13.12 2.62 -19.13
CA SER A 288 13.68 2.47 -20.46
C SER A 288 12.71 1.62 -21.29
N LYS A 289 12.87 1.60 -22.61
CA LYS A 289 11.92 1.04 -23.59
C LYS A 289 11.05 -0.15 -23.12
N ASN A 290 11.68 -1.23 -22.65
CA ASN A 290 10.99 -2.45 -22.20
C ASN A 290 11.32 -2.82 -20.73
N TYR A 291 11.90 -1.88 -19.99
CA TYR A 291 12.38 -2.14 -18.64
C TYR A 291 12.11 -0.95 -17.72
N GLU A 292 11.42 -1.24 -16.63
CA GLU A 292 11.10 -0.31 -15.57
C GLU A 292 11.68 -0.82 -14.25
N LYS A 293 12.16 0.12 -13.43
CA LYS A 293 12.72 -0.17 -12.11
C LYS A 293 12.22 0.84 -11.10
N ILE A 294 11.75 0.34 -9.96
CA ILE A 294 11.41 1.14 -8.79
C ILE A 294 12.28 0.65 -7.64
N THR A 295 12.99 1.56 -6.99
CA THR A 295 13.74 1.26 -5.76
C THR A 295 13.17 2.05 -4.62
N GLY A 296 13.14 1.47 -3.42
CA GLY A 296 12.68 2.10 -2.21
C GLY A 296 13.66 1.87 -1.07
N GLU A 297 13.95 2.93 -0.32
CA GLU A 297 14.84 2.87 0.86
C GLU A 297 14.40 3.88 1.93
N PHE A 298 14.64 3.55 3.19
CA PHE A 298 14.52 4.54 4.27
C PHE A 298 15.62 5.59 4.12
N SER A 299 15.25 6.87 4.21
CA SER A 299 16.12 8.01 3.91
C SER A 299 16.30 8.99 5.08
N LYS A 300 15.50 8.89 6.13
CA LYS A 300 15.62 9.74 7.34
C LYS A 300 15.21 8.95 8.57
N PHE A 301 16.05 9.04 9.60
CA PHE A 301 15.73 8.57 10.94
C PHE A 301 14.65 9.46 11.59
N PRO A 302 13.60 8.90 12.21
CA PRO A 302 12.53 9.71 12.77
C PRO A 302 12.93 10.38 14.07
N GLU A 303 12.28 11.51 14.38
CA GLU A 303 12.23 11.98 15.75
C GLU A 303 11.21 11.15 16.51
N LYS A 304 11.52 10.78 17.75
CA LYS A 304 10.60 9.99 18.57
C LYS A 304 10.49 10.55 19.97
N LYS A 305 9.29 10.50 20.51
CA LYS A 305 9.00 10.81 21.92
C LYS A 305 8.11 9.72 22.47
N ILE A 306 8.61 9.01 23.47
CA ILE A 306 7.87 7.94 24.13
C ILE A 306 7.56 8.41 25.55
N GLY A 307 6.28 8.36 25.91
CA GLY A 307 5.78 8.79 27.20
C GLY A 307 4.69 7.87 27.72
N GLY A 308 4.19 8.19 28.91
CA GLY A 308 3.16 7.42 29.59
C GLY A 308 3.71 6.35 30.54
N ARG A 309 2.81 5.56 31.11
CA ARG A 309 3.14 4.46 32.02
C ARG A 309 2.45 3.21 31.48
N PHE A 310 3.25 2.25 31.00
CA PHE A 310 2.71 0.99 30.51
C PHE A 310 1.99 0.28 31.65
N LEU A 311 0.68 0.05 31.48
CA LEU A 311 -0.22 -0.62 32.41
C LEU A 311 -0.06 -0.14 33.87
N LYS A 312 -0.80 0.91 34.28
CA LYS A 312 -0.86 1.48 35.66
C LYS A 312 -1.08 0.47 36.82
N ILE A 313 -1.29 -0.81 36.52
CA ILE A 313 -1.71 -1.87 37.44
C ILE A 313 -0.53 -2.80 37.83
N PHE A 314 0.55 -2.86 37.02
CA PHE A 314 1.68 -3.73 37.35
C PHE A 314 2.70 -3.00 38.25
N PRO A 315 3.18 -3.64 39.33
CA PRO A 315 4.34 -3.15 40.07
C PRO A 315 5.52 -2.99 39.10
N SER A 316 6.30 -1.92 39.26
CA SER A 316 7.44 -1.57 38.39
C SER A 316 8.43 -2.72 38.15
N GLY A 317 8.52 -3.69 39.08
CA GLY A 317 9.36 -4.88 38.96
C GLY A 317 8.87 -5.97 37.99
N MET A 318 7.56 -6.06 37.69
CA MET A 318 7.01 -7.07 36.75
C MET A 318 6.97 -6.57 35.30
N ALA A 319 6.99 -5.25 35.09
CA ALA A 319 7.01 -4.65 33.76
C ALA A 319 8.26 -5.04 32.96
N ASN A 320 9.40 -5.25 33.62
CA ASN A 320 10.67 -5.64 32.99
C ASN A 320 10.69 -7.05 32.39
N TRP A 321 9.72 -7.91 32.72
CA TRP A 321 9.63 -9.28 32.17
C TRP A 321 8.81 -9.35 30.87
N PHE A 322 7.95 -8.35 30.61
CA PHE A 322 7.04 -8.31 29.45
C PHE A 322 7.37 -7.22 28.44
N ILE A 323 8.31 -6.33 28.78
CA ILE A 323 8.69 -5.16 27.99
C ILE A 323 10.19 -5.27 27.72
N PRO A 324 10.66 -5.10 26.46
CA PRO A 324 12.08 -4.87 26.23
C PRO A 324 12.56 -3.74 27.14
N GLY A 325 13.67 -3.93 27.84
CA GLY A 325 14.29 -2.86 28.65
C GLY A 325 14.30 -1.54 27.86
N ASN A 326 13.84 -0.46 28.50
CA ASN A 326 13.67 0.88 27.93
C ASN A 326 13.01 0.91 26.53
N MET A 327 11.69 1.14 26.45
CA MET A 327 10.97 1.30 25.18
C MET A 327 11.60 2.33 24.23
N ASP A 328 12.23 3.38 24.77
CA ASP A 328 12.98 4.34 23.97
C ASP A 328 14.10 3.64 23.22
N GLU A 329 14.95 2.90 23.95
CA GLU A 329 16.04 2.12 23.39
C GLU A 329 15.56 1.04 22.39
N TYR A 330 14.45 0.36 22.67
CA TYR A 330 13.85 -0.58 21.72
C TYR A 330 13.52 0.11 20.39
N PHE A 331 12.84 1.26 20.44
CA PHE A 331 12.47 2.00 19.23
C PHE A 331 13.70 2.63 18.54
N ASP A 332 14.72 3.09 19.28
CA ASP A 332 16.00 3.51 18.70
C ASP A 332 16.62 2.39 17.88
N ARG A 333 16.75 1.21 18.48
CA ARG A 333 17.35 0.04 17.84
C ARG A 333 16.49 -0.42 16.65
N TYR A 334 15.16 -0.42 16.79
CA TYR A 334 14.23 -0.74 15.71
C TYR A 334 14.42 0.20 14.51
N PHE A 335 14.42 1.51 14.72
CA PHE A 335 14.61 2.48 13.64
C PHE A 335 16.03 2.43 13.09
N PHE A 336 17.03 2.08 13.90
CA PHE A 336 18.39 1.88 13.44
C PHE A 336 18.47 0.72 12.44
N LEU A 337 17.89 -0.43 12.77
CA LEU A 337 17.80 -1.56 11.84
C LEU A 337 17.01 -1.19 10.57
N LEU A 338 15.89 -0.47 10.74
CA LEU A 338 15.04 -0.04 9.64
C LEU A 338 15.78 0.86 8.64
N VAL A 339 16.58 1.82 9.12
CA VAL A 339 17.23 2.86 8.30
C VAL A 339 18.63 2.46 7.86
N TYR A 340 19.44 1.91 8.76
CA TYR A 340 20.87 1.66 8.53
C TYR A 340 21.23 0.16 8.46
N GLY A 341 20.43 -0.71 9.08
CA GLY A 341 20.79 -2.12 9.27
C GLY A 341 21.93 -2.28 10.29
N SER A 342 22.16 -3.50 10.77
CA SER A 342 23.22 -3.77 11.76
C SER A 342 24.63 -3.53 11.22
N GLU A 343 24.83 -3.74 9.92
CA GLU A 343 26.12 -3.54 9.23
C GLU A 343 26.38 -2.10 8.80
N GLY A 344 25.41 -1.19 8.96
CA GLY A 344 25.53 0.22 8.55
C GLY A 344 25.52 0.45 7.03
N ASN A 345 25.43 -0.61 6.21
CA ASN A 345 25.43 -0.56 4.74
C ASN A 345 24.04 -0.32 4.13
N GLY A 346 23.13 0.29 4.90
CA GLY A 346 21.74 0.57 4.54
C GLY A 346 20.77 -0.46 5.10
N GLY A 347 19.64 0.00 5.64
CA GLY A 347 18.63 -0.84 6.25
C GLY A 347 17.65 -1.45 5.25
N ASN A 348 16.38 -1.41 5.61
CA ASN A 348 15.30 -2.04 4.85
C ASN A 348 15.11 -1.34 3.50
N ARG A 349 15.12 -2.13 2.44
CA ARG A 349 15.02 -1.64 1.07
C ARG A 349 14.29 -2.63 0.18
N PHE A 350 13.74 -2.13 -0.92
CA PHE A 350 13.22 -3.00 -1.98
C PHE A 350 13.61 -2.50 -3.36
N GLU A 351 13.54 -3.42 -4.31
CA GLU A 351 13.70 -3.20 -5.73
C GLU A 351 12.61 -3.96 -6.47
N SER A 352 11.86 -3.28 -7.34
CA SER A 352 10.92 -3.90 -8.26
C SER A 352 11.39 -3.66 -9.68
N GLU A 353 11.62 -4.73 -10.42
CA GLU A 353 12.03 -4.72 -11.82
C GLU A 353 10.90 -5.26 -12.68
N PHE A 354 10.63 -4.59 -13.79
CA PHE A 354 9.51 -4.85 -14.67
C PHE A 354 10.06 -5.02 -16.08
N PHE A 355 10.03 -6.24 -16.60
CA PHE A 355 10.52 -6.56 -17.94
C PHE A 355 9.33 -6.85 -18.85
N GLN A 356 9.05 -5.94 -19.78
CA GLN A 356 7.95 -6.08 -20.71
C GLN A 356 8.34 -6.99 -21.88
N ASN A 357 7.44 -7.93 -22.22
CA ASN A 357 7.55 -8.78 -23.39
C ASN A 357 6.16 -8.94 -24.03
N GLY A 358 5.85 -8.08 -25.01
CA GLY A 358 4.55 -8.03 -25.65
C GLY A 358 3.44 -7.56 -24.70
N ASP A 359 2.39 -8.37 -24.58
CA ASP A 359 1.22 -8.15 -23.72
C ASP A 359 1.45 -8.56 -22.26
N LYS A 360 2.58 -9.20 -21.97
CA LYS A 360 2.97 -9.66 -20.64
C LYS A 360 4.18 -8.90 -20.13
N MET A 361 4.35 -8.93 -18.81
CA MET A 361 5.54 -8.46 -18.14
C MET A 361 5.97 -9.46 -17.07
N LYS A 362 7.29 -9.61 -16.92
CA LYS A 362 7.88 -10.29 -15.78
C LYS A 362 8.18 -9.24 -14.72
N VAL A 363 7.53 -9.37 -13.57
CA VAL A 363 7.79 -8.53 -12.39
C VAL A 363 8.68 -9.30 -11.43
N ILE A 364 9.80 -8.70 -11.03
CA ILE A 364 10.72 -9.23 -10.03
C ILE A 364 10.75 -8.24 -8.88
N PHE A 365 10.20 -8.63 -7.74
CA PHE A 365 10.27 -7.85 -6.51
C PHE A 365 11.30 -8.47 -5.57
N LYS A 366 12.33 -7.70 -5.21
CA LYS A 366 13.36 -8.07 -4.23
C LYS A 366 13.20 -7.16 -3.03
N SER A 367 13.24 -7.71 -1.83
CA SER A 367 13.34 -6.91 -0.60
C SER A 367 14.40 -7.46 0.32
N GLN A 368 15.07 -6.56 1.00
CA GLN A 368 16.03 -6.85 2.06
C GLN A 368 15.57 -6.13 3.31
N ALA A 369 15.55 -6.83 4.43
CA ALA A 369 15.17 -6.25 5.70
C ALA A 369 15.93 -6.89 6.86
N GLU A 370 16.07 -6.16 7.95
CA GLU A 370 16.52 -6.72 9.22
C GLU A 370 15.49 -6.40 10.30
N ILE A 371 15.03 -7.44 11.01
CA ILE A 371 13.97 -7.32 12.01
C ILE A 371 14.36 -8.07 13.29
N PHE A 372 13.82 -7.65 14.43
CA PHE A 372 13.88 -8.47 15.64
C PHE A 372 13.08 -9.76 15.45
N GLN A 373 13.56 -10.86 16.03
CA GLN A 373 12.84 -12.13 16.01
C GLN A 373 11.54 -12.03 16.84
N ASP A 374 11.63 -11.38 18.00
CA ASP A 374 10.50 -11.12 18.89
C ASP A 374 10.20 -9.61 18.89
N ARG A 375 9.17 -9.21 18.15
CA ARG A 375 8.81 -7.80 17.95
C ARG A 375 7.71 -7.37 18.92
N PHE A 376 7.78 -6.11 19.35
CA PHE A 376 6.65 -5.46 19.98
C PHE A 376 5.50 -5.31 18.97
N THR A 377 4.42 -6.06 19.18
CA THR A 377 3.22 -6.07 18.34
C THR A 377 2.01 -5.56 19.14
N PRO A 378 1.82 -4.23 19.23
CA PRO A 378 0.78 -3.65 20.08
C PRO A 378 -0.65 -3.93 19.60
N PHE A 379 -0.79 -4.33 18.35
CA PHE A 379 -2.06 -4.69 17.71
C PHE A 379 -2.00 -6.16 17.33
N TYR A 380 -2.39 -7.04 18.26
CA TYR A 380 -2.58 -8.45 17.93
C TYR A 380 -3.81 -8.56 17.03
N SER A 381 -3.65 -9.20 15.86
CA SER A 381 -4.81 -9.66 15.11
C SER A 381 -5.42 -10.81 15.89
N SER A 382 -6.53 -10.57 16.58
CA SER A 382 -7.39 -11.65 17.03
C SER A 382 -7.80 -12.49 15.81
N ASN A 383 -8.02 -13.79 15.98
CA ASN A 383 -8.62 -14.69 14.96
C ASN A 383 -10.08 -14.32 14.62
N GLU A 384 -10.43 -13.04 14.69
CA GLU A 384 -11.73 -12.50 14.32
C GLU A 384 -11.88 -12.62 12.80
N THR A 385 -12.90 -13.36 12.38
CA THR A 385 -13.28 -13.52 10.99
C THR A 385 -13.79 -12.19 10.43
N ASP A 386 -13.51 -11.92 9.16
CA ASP A 386 -14.00 -10.72 8.48
C ASP A 386 -15.54 -10.77 8.31
N ASP A 387 -16.15 -9.64 7.95
CA ASP A 387 -17.54 -9.60 7.49
C ASP A 387 -17.66 -10.33 6.13
N GLU A 388 -18.84 -10.87 5.81
CA GLU A 388 -19.12 -11.53 4.53
C GLU A 388 -20.25 -10.79 3.78
N PRO A 389 -19.99 -10.20 2.61
CA PRO A 389 -18.66 -9.99 1.98
C PRO A 389 -17.77 -9.02 2.77
N SER A 390 -16.45 -9.16 2.64
CA SER A 390 -15.49 -8.29 3.32
C SER A 390 -15.51 -6.88 2.74
N PHE A 391 -15.43 -5.86 3.60
CA PHE A 391 -15.26 -4.45 3.20
C PHE A 391 -14.12 -4.29 2.19
N TRP A 392 -12.96 -4.92 2.47
CA TRP A 392 -11.77 -4.83 1.64
C TRP A 392 -11.94 -5.50 0.29
N ASP A 393 -12.69 -6.60 0.22
CA ASP A 393 -12.95 -7.29 -1.03
C ASP A 393 -13.84 -6.46 -1.97
N ILE A 394 -14.86 -5.78 -1.43
CA ILE A 394 -15.71 -4.89 -2.22
C ILE A 394 -14.93 -3.64 -2.65
N LEU A 395 -14.18 -3.02 -1.74
CA LEU A 395 -13.34 -1.87 -2.07
C LEU A 395 -12.34 -2.21 -3.18
N GLN A 396 -11.66 -3.36 -3.06
CA GLN A 396 -10.71 -3.83 -4.07
C GLN A 396 -11.40 -4.08 -5.42
N LYS A 397 -12.58 -4.69 -5.43
CA LYS A 397 -13.37 -4.91 -6.64
C LYS A 397 -13.69 -3.56 -7.33
N ASN A 398 -14.17 -2.58 -6.57
CA ASN A 398 -14.54 -1.27 -7.11
C ASN A 398 -13.33 -0.50 -7.63
N LEU A 399 -12.17 -0.60 -6.99
CA LEU A 399 -10.92 -0.01 -7.48
C LEU A 399 -10.51 -0.58 -8.84
N ILE A 400 -10.67 -1.90 -9.04
CA ILE A 400 -10.38 -2.54 -10.33
C ILE A 400 -11.41 -2.11 -11.39
N GLU A 401 -12.69 -1.98 -11.02
CA GLU A 401 -13.74 -1.49 -11.92
C GLU A 401 -13.51 -0.03 -12.33
N ASP A 402 -12.96 0.81 -11.44
CA ASP A 402 -12.63 2.20 -11.80
C ASP A 402 -11.53 2.26 -12.87
N LEU A 403 -10.65 1.26 -12.92
CA LEU A 403 -9.62 1.10 -13.95
C LEU A 403 -10.12 0.40 -15.23
N SER A 404 -11.17 -0.43 -15.14
CA SER A 404 -11.74 -1.21 -16.25
C SER A 404 -12.72 -0.39 -17.07
#